data_AF-A0AAV0JVD3-F1
#
_entry.id   AF-A0AAV0JVD3-F1
#
_cell.length_a   1.000
_cell.length_b   1.000
_cell.length_c   1.000
_cell.angle_alpha   90.00
_cell.angle_beta   90.00
_cell.angle_gamma   90.00
#
_symmetry.space_group_name_H-M   'P 1'
#
loop_
_entity.id
_entity.type
_entity.pdbx_description
1 polymer ?
#
loop_
_entity_poly.entity_id
_entity_poly.type
_entity_poly.pdbx_seq_one_letter_code
_entity_poly.pdbx_strand_id
1 'polypeptide(L)'
;LHFLAFSIPPATLARLALRFRTTPALFNSHFPFNRRFRALFTMASSLAPPPGQSAAVQPGRIRVLKEGSAKQMGPVVYWMFRDQRHRDNWALIHAVDQANKRNVPVAVAFNLFDQFLGAKARQLGFMLKGLRQVQVDIEEKLQIPFFLFRGEAEENVPKFLEECGASLLVTDFSPLREIRKCKEEILKRVSDSVTIHEVDAHNVVPLWVASEKLEYSARTIRTKITKRLPEYLIDFPVLLPPKAKWVAAKDQTAVDWDNIILEVLRKGAEVPEIEWCIPGEDAAMEVLMGSKDGFLTKRLKLYSSDRNNPLKPKGLSGLSPYLHFGQISAQRCALEAHKVKLRSPQSVDAFLEELIVRRELADNYCYYQPHYDSLAGAWEWARKTLQDHATDKREHVYSFGMLLNWRWSYMERCMDS
;
A
#
# COMPACT_ATOMS: atom_id res chain seq x y z
N LEU A 1 -25.90 -0.74 42.18
CA LEU A 1 -26.63 -0.09 43.29
C LEU A 1 -27.35 1.11 42.71
N HIS A 2 -28.44 0.86 41.99
CA HIS A 2 -29.84 0.93 42.44
C HIS A 2 -30.44 2.34 42.34
N PHE A 3 -31.29 2.47 41.31
CA PHE A 3 -32.51 3.29 41.20
C PHE A 3 -32.98 4.06 42.43
N LEU A 4 -33.33 5.34 42.22
CA LEU A 4 -34.48 6.14 42.72
C LEU A 4 -34.08 7.64 42.54
N ALA A 5 -34.61 8.40 41.59
CA ALA A 5 -35.95 8.99 41.47
C ALA A 5 -35.91 10.53 41.66
N PHE A 6 -36.09 11.23 40.53
CA PHE A 6 -36.89 12.44 40.26
C PHE A 6 -36.94 13.68 41.20
N SER A 7 -36.88 14.84 40.52
CA SER A 7 -37.60 16.12 40.76
C SER A 7 -36.89 17.29 41.46
N ILE A 8 -36.31 18.25 40.71
CA ILE A 8 -36.25 19.70 41.06
C ILE A 8 -36.29 20.58 39.76
N PRO A 9 -36.98 21.76 39.73
CA PRO A 9 -37.36 22.53 38.52
C PRO A 9 -36.28 23.51 37.97
N PRO A 10 -36.50 24.13 36.79
CA PRO A 10 -35.51 24.93 36.07
C PRO A 10 -35.43 26.36 36.61
N ALA A 11 -34.65 26.59 37.68
CA ALA A 11 -34.28 27.95 38.11
C ALA A 11 -32.94 28.03 38.87
N THR A 12 -32.06 27.03 38.71
CA THR A 12 -30.78 26.96 39.45
C THR A 12 -29.57 26.81 38.52
N LEU A 13 -29.65 27.36 37.30
CA LEU A 13 -28.57 27.39 36.31
C LEU A 13 -27.87 28.76 36.24
N ALA A 14 -28.16 29.70 37.14
CA ALA A 14 -27.62 31.06 37.13
C ALA A 14 -26.73 31.44 38.33
N ARG A 15 -26.38 30.51 39.23
CA ARG A 15 -25.49 30.80 40.39
C ARG A 15 -24.20 30.00 40.50
N LEU A 16 -23.85 29.19 39.49
CA LEU A 16 -22.53 28.53 39.41
C LEU A 16 -21.63 29.09 38.30
N ALA A 17 -22.02 30.19 37.64
CA ALA A 17 -21.23 30.84 36.59
C ALA A 17 -20.23 31.92 37.10
N LEU A 18 -20.04 32.05 38.41
CA LEU A 18 -19.19 33.11 39.00
C LEU A 18 -18.35 32.59 40.16
N ARG A 19 -17.58 31.52 39.92
CA ARG A 19 -16.39 31.12 40.70
C ARG A 19 -15.70 29.98 39.97
N PHE A 20 -14.92 30.28 38.94
CA PHE A 20 -13.76 29.51 38.45
C PHE A 20 -13.14 30.28 37.26
N ARG A 21 -12.54 31.44 37.55
CA ARG A 21 -11.44 31.96 36.74
C ARG A 21 -10.17 31.31 37.29
N THR A 22 -9.59 30.36 36.56
CA THR A 22 -8.15 30.14 36.32
C THR A 22 -7.89 28.76 35.71
N THR A 23 -7.02 28.73 34.69
CA THR A 23 -6.35 27.60 34.00
C THR A 23 -7.16 26.72 33.02
N PRO A 24 -6.88 26.80 31.70
CA PRO A 24 -7.18 25.76 30.72
C PRO A 24 -5.89 24.98 30.41
N ALA A 25 -5.68 23.86 31.09
CA ALA A 25 -4.75 22.82 30.65
C ALA A 25 -5.30 21.51 31.17
N LEU A 26 -5.87 20.68 30.28
CA LEU A 26 -6.01 19.21 30.37
C LEU A 26 -7.09 18.73 29.38
N PHE A 27 -6.79 18.85 28.08
CA PHE A 27 -7.29 17.93 27.05
C PHE A 27 -6.28 17.96 25.89
N ASN A 28 -5.05 17.56 26.21
CA ASN A 28 -4.02 17.23 25.24
C ASN A 28 -3.35 15.97 25.77
N SER A 29 -3.94 14.81 25.47
CA SER A 29 -3.30 13.53 25.75
C SER A 29 -2.18 13.31 24.73
N HIS A 30 -1.05 14.00 24.97
CA HIS A 30 0.25 13.58 24.45
C HIS A 30 0.55 12.19 25.01
N PHE A 31 0.27 11.16 24.23
CA PHE A 31 0.87 9.86 24.46
C PHE A 31 2.39 10.02 24.31
N PRO A 32 3.20 9.68 25.34
CA PRO A 32 4.64 9.72 25.20
C PRO A 32 5.04 8.68 24.15
N PHE A 33 5.49 9.18 23.00
CA PHE A 33 6.11 8.37 21.97
C PHE A 33 7.27 7.60 22.61
N ASN A 34 7.23 6.27 22.50
CA ASN A 34 8.11 5.39 23.27
C ASN A 34 9.58 5.70 22.92
N ARG A 35 10.39 6.15 23.89
CA ARG A 35 11.82 6.49 23.69
C ARG A 35 12.61 5.39 22.97
N ARG A 36 12.17 4.12 23.09
CA ARG A 36 12.72 2.96 22.38
C ARG A 36 12.51 2.99 20.87
N PHE A 37 11.37 3.49 20.37
CA PHE A 37 11.13 3.66 18.93
C PHE A 37 12.09 4.69 18.35
N ARG A 38 12.40 5.74 19.12
CA ARG A 38 13.34 6.80 18.73
C ARG A 38 14.78 6.30 18.62
N ALA A 39 15.23 5.45 19.54
CA ALA A 39 16.62 4.96 19.61
C ALA A 39 16.94 3.85 18.61
N LEU A 40 16.05 2.87 18.42
CA LEU A 40 16.26 1.74 17.50
C LEU A 40 16.23 2.16 16.02
N PHE A 41 15.41 3.16 15.68
CA PHE A 41 15.35 3.71 14.32
C PHE A 41 16.66 4.37 13.88
N THR A 42 17.40 5.00 14.81
CA THR A 42 18.64 5.72 14.51
C THR A 42 19.81 4.79 14.22
N MET A 43 19.80 3.54 14.69
CA MET A 43 20.88 2.57 14.43
C MET A 43 20.76 1.84 13.09
N ALA A 44 19.54 1.69 12.55
CA ALA A 44 19.24 0.95 11.33
C ALA A 44 19.90 1.54 10.05
N SER A 45 20.15 2.84 10.02
CA SER A 45 20.61 3.56 8.81
C SER A 45 22.13 3.55 8.59
N SER A 46 22.92 2.86 9.42
CA SER A 46 24.39 2.88 9.33
C SER A 46 25.01 1.70 8.56
N LEU A 47 24.21 0.74 8.12
CA LEU A 47 24.69 -0.47 7.44
C LEU A 47 24.38 -0.41 5.95
N ALA A 48 25.16 0.40 5.22
CA ALA A 48 25.29 0.20 3.78
C ALA A 48 26.15 -1.07 3.57
N PRO A 49 25.73 -2.04 2.73
CA PRO A 49 26.61 -3.12 2.34
C PRO A 49 27.83 -2.53 1.59
N PRO A 50 29.04 -3.10 1.76
CA PRO A 50 30.23 -2.61 1.09
C PRO A 50 30.05 -2.63 -0.44
N PRO A 51 30.62 -1.66 -1.17
CA PRO A 51 30.48 -1.58 -2.62
C PRO A 51 31.07 -2.85 -3.28
N GLY A 52 30.22 -3.61 -4.00
CA GLY A 52 30.62 -4.82 -4.72
C GLY A 52 29.86 -6.09 -4.35
N GLN A 53 29.06 -6.11 -3.27
CA GLN A 53 28.11 -7.20 -3.03
C GLN A 53 26.75 -6.87 -3.66
N SER A 54 26.29 -7.71 -4.60
CA SER A 54 24.87 -7.75 -4.98
C SER A 54 24.09 -8.06 -3.70
N ALA A 55 23.40 -7.06 -3.15
CA ALA A 55 22.62 -7.26 -1.94
C ALA A 55 21.46 -8.19 -2.28
N ALA A 56 21.61 -9.48 -1.96
CA ALA A 56 20.55 -10.45 -2.09
C ALA A 56 19.35 -9.99 -1.27
N VAL A 57 18.14 -10.15 -1.83
CA VAL A 57 16.88 -9.86 -1.13
C VAL A 57 16.86 -10.64 0.18
N GLN A 58 16.53 -9.99 1.30
CA GLN A 58 16.49 -10.69 2.59
C GLN A 58 15.53 -11.89 2.51
N PRO A 59 15.94 -13.11 2.92
CA PRO A 59 15.12 -14.31 2.77
C PRO A 59 13.72 -14.19 3.37
N GLY A 60 13.57 -13.46 4.48
CA GLY A 60 12.27 -13.24 5.11
C GLY A 60 11.27 -12.44 4.26
N ARG A 61 11.69 -11.77 3.18
CA ARG A 61 10.79 -11.12 2.21
C ARG A 61 10.17 -12.10 1.23
N ILE A 62 10.71 -13.32 1.13
CA ILE A 62 10.35 -14.30 0.10
C ILE A 62 9.58 -15.44 0.77
N ARG A 63 8.48 -15.85 0.16
CA ARG A 63 7.74 -17.07 0.47
C ARG A 63 7.73 -17.96 -0.77
N VAL A 64 8.15 -19.21 -0.63
CA VAL A 64 7.96 -20.20 -1.68
C VAL A 64 6.53 -20.71 -1.60
N LEU A 65 5.75 -20.49 -2.67
CA LEU A 65 4.37 -20.95 -2.77
C LEU A 65 4.28 -22.36 -3.37
N LYS A 66 5.18 -22.69 -4.29
CA LYS A 66 5.30 -23.99 -4.96
C LYS A 66 6.77 -24.24 -5.29
N GLU A 67 7.28 -25.40 -4.91
CA GLU A 67 8.59 -25.89 -5.36
C GLU A 67 8.44 -26.66 -6.68
N GLY A 68 9.30 -26.38 -7.65
CA GLY A 68 9.29 -27.10 -8.92
C GLY A 68 9.87 -28.52 -8.78
N SER A 69 9.28 -29.50 -9.45
CA SER A 69 9.68 -30.92 -9.39
C SER A 69 11.04 -31.21 -10.04
N ALA A 70 11.51 -30.34 -10.93
CA ALA A 70 12.75 -30.49 -11.67
C ALA A 70 13.52 -29.17 -11.75
N LYS A 71 14.85 -29.25 -11.78
CA LYS A 71 15.72 -28.10 -12.08
C LYS A 71 15.68 -27.83 -13.59
N GLN A 72 14.60 -27.20 -14.06
CA GLN A 72 14.53 -26.71 -15.43
C GLN A 72 15.36 -25.44 -15.62
N MET A 73 16.01 -25.36 -16.78
CA MET A 73 16.67 -24.16 -17.29
C MET A 73 15.66 -23.41 -18.15
N GLY A 74 15.08 -22.34 -17.61
CA GLY A 74 14.05 -21.55 -18.28
C GLY A 74 14.00 -20.13 -17.74
N PRO A 75 13.38 -19.17 -18.44
CA PRO A 75 13.33 -17.79 -17.99
C PRO A 75 12.68 -17.61 -16.60
N VAL A 76 13.01 -16.51 -15.94
CA VAL A 76 12.29 -16.04 -14.77
C VAL A 76 11.21 -15.05 -15.21
N VAL A 77 9.99 -15.19 -14.73
CA VAL A 77 8.92 -14.23 -15.01
C VAL A 77 8.51 -13.55 -13.71
N TYR A 78 8.55 -12.22 -13.68
CA TYR A 78 7.94 -11.43 -12.62
C TYR A 78 6.52 -11.04 -13.03
N TRP A 79 5.52 -11.68 -12.43
CA TRP A 79 4.14 -11.23 -12.51
C TRP A 79 3.90 -10.08 -11.54
N MET A 80 3.98 -8.87 -12.08
CA MET A 80 3.72 -7.61 -11.39
C MET A 80 2.23 -7.41 -11.22
N PHE A 81 1.81 -7.01 -10.02
CA PHE A 81 0.42 -6.69 -9.72
C PHE A 81 0.28 -5.45 -8.84
N ARG A 82 0.67 -5.54 -7.56
CA ARG A 82 0.48 -4.48 -6.55
C ARG A 82 1.58 -3.43 -6.60
N ASP A 83 2.81 -3.82 -6.93
CA ASP A 83 3.99 -2.97 -6.85
C ASP A 83 4.43 -2.52 -8.26
N GLN A 84 3.69 -1.56 -8.82
CA GLN A 84 3.83 -1.08 -10.20
C GLN A 84 4.93 -0.02 -10.34
N ARG A 85 6.17 -0.46 -10.15
CA ARG A 85 7.38 0.36 -10.27
C ARG A 85 8.60 -0.50 -10.57
N HIS A 86 9.60 0.08 -11.22
CA HIS A 86 10.92 -0.55 -11.41
C HIS A 86 11.89 -0.19 -10.28
N ARG A 87 11.82 1.04 -9.72
CA ARG A 87 12.67 1.45 -8.59
C ARG A 87 12.15 0.87 -7.29
N ASP A 88 13.05 0.55 -6.38
CA ASP A 88 12.72 0.17 -5.01
C ASP A 88 11.67 -0.96 -4.91
N ASN A 89 11.80 -1.98 -5.77
CA ASN A 89 10.87 -3.10 -5.89
C ASN A 89 11.57 -4.43 -5.56
N TRP A 90 11.34 -4.96 -4.35
CA TRP A 90 11.96 -6.21 -3.92
C TRP A 90 11.57 -7.43 -4.77
N ALA A 91 10.37 -7.45 -5.36
CA ALA A 91 9.93 -8.55 -6.21
C ALA A 91 10.69 -8.56 -7.55
N LEU A 92 10.85 -7.39 -8.18
CA LEU A 92 11.66 -7.25 -9.39
C LEU A 92 13.14 -7.53 -9.11
N ILE A 93 13.69 -6.99 -8.02
CA ILE A 93 15.09 -7.25 -7.60
C ILE A 93 15.31 -8.75 -7.41
N HIS A 94 14.38 -9.45 -6.74
CA HIS A 94 14.44 -10.90 -6.57
C HIS A 94 14.40 -11.64 -7.90
N ALA A 95 13.49 -11.28 -8.80
CA ALA A 95 13.38 -11.91 -10.11
C ALA A 95 14.68 -11.80 -10.92
N VAL A 96 15.29 -10.61 -10.95
CA VAL A 96 16.57 -10.37 -11.64
C VAL A 96 17.73 -11.12 -10.96
N ASP A 97 17.79 -11.14 -9.63
CA ASP A 97 18.79 -11.90 -8.88
C ASP A 97 18.69 -13.41 -9.18
N GLN A 98 17.47 -13.96 -9.17
CA GLN A 98 17.23 -15.38 -9.49
C GLN A 98 17.58 -15.72 -10.93
N ALA A 99 17.30 -14.82 -11.88
CA ALA A 99 17.65 -14.97 -13.28
C ALA A 99 19.18 -14.96 -13.48
N ASN A 100 19.86 -14.00 -12.86
CA ASN A 100 21.31 -13.87 -12.91
C ASN A 100 22.04 -15.07 -12.27
N LYS A 101 21.50 -15.64 -11.19
CA LYS A 101 22.04 -16.85 -10.55
C LYS A 101 21.92 -18.10 -11.42
N ARG A 102 20.88 -18.17 -12.25
CA ARG A 102 20.61 -19.29 -13.17
C ARG A 102 21.17 -19.06 -14.57
N ASN A 103 21.69 -17.87 -14.86
CA ASN A 103 22.12 -17.45 -16.19
C ASN A 103 21.00 -17.61 -17.25
N VAL A 104 19.77 -17.22 -16.89
CA VAL A 104 18.59 -17.26 -17.75
C VAL A 104 17.98 -15.86 -17.88
N PRO A 105 17.22 -15.56 -18.95
CA PRO A 105 16.61 -14.24 -19.09
C PRO A 105 15.46 -14.04 -18.09
N VAL A 106 15.04 -12.79 -17.93
CA VAL A 106 13.90 -12.39 -17.09
C VAL A 106 12.94 -11.53 -17.88
N ALA A 107 11.65 -11.65 -17.60
CA ALA A 107 10.58 -10.82 -18.17
C ALA A 107 9.67 -10.28 -17.05
N VAL A 108 9.01 -9.15 -17.32
CA VAL A 108 7.90 -8.65 -16.50
C VAL A 108 6.59 -8.92 -17.23
N ALA A 109 5.62 -9.47 -16.53
CA ALA A 109 4.26 -9.67 -17.01
C ALA A 109 3.27 -8.90 -16.13
N PHE A 110 2.31 -8.23 -16.73
CA PHE A 110 1.19 -7.58 -16.05
C PHE A 110 -0.12 -8.05 -16.68
N ASN A 111 -1.11 -8.37 -15.85
CA ASN A 111 -2.45 -8.75 -16.32
C ASN A 111 -3.49 -7.69 -15.91
N LEU A 112 -4.08 -7.02 -16.89
CA LEU A 112 -5.16 -6.06 -16.72
C LEU A 112 -6.50 -6.78 -16.63
N PHE A 113 -7.10 -6.76 -15.43
CA PHE A 113 -8.44 -7.27 -15.19
C PHE A 113 -9.50 -6.35 -15.81
N ASP A 114 -10.54 -6.91 -16.44
CA ASP A 114 -11.62 -6.13 -17.07
C ASP A 114 -12.44 -5.33 -16.04
N GLN A 115 -12.63 -5.88 -14.85
CA GLN A 115 -13.21 -5.19 -13.69
C GLN A 115 -12.50 -5.64 -12.42
N PHE A 116 -11.97 -4.69 -11.65
CA PHE A 116 -11.35 -4.98 -10.36
C PHE A 116 -12.02 -4.15 -9.26
N LEU A 117 -12.79 -4.80 -8.38
CA LEU A 117 -13.45 -4.19 -7.21
C LEU A 117 -14.22 -2.89 -7.53
N GLY A 118 -14.84 -2.82 -8.72
CA GLY A 118 -15.61 -1.67 -9.16
C GLY A 118 -14.78 -0.45 -9.59
N ALA A 119 -13.48 -0.60 -9.84
CA ALA A 119 -12.61 0.46 -10.36
C ALA A 119 -13.16 1.07 -11.66
N LYS A 120 -13.07 2.40 -11.78
CA LYS A 120 -13.60 3.20 -12.89
C LYS A 120 -12.48 4.01 -13.55
N ALA A 121 -12.84 4.96 -14.43
CA ALA A 121 -11.89 5.75 -15.20
C ALA A 121 -10.84 6.43 -14.31
N ARG A 122 -11.26 6.95 -13.15
CA ARG A 122 -10.36 7.55 -12.16
C ARG A 122 -9.20 6.66 -11.74
N GLN A 123 -9.49 5.42 -11.33
CA GLN A 123 -8.47 4.50 -10.83
C GLN A 123 -7.67 3.89 -11.97
N LEU A 124 -8.38 3.40 -12.99
CA LEU A 124 -7.75 2.67 -14.08
C LEU A 124 -6.93 3.59 -14.99
N GLY A 125 -7.40 4.81 -15.27
CA GLY A 125 -6.64 5.82 -16.01
C GLY A 125 -5.34 6.21 -15.30
N PHE A 126 -5.41 6.43 -13.98
CA PHE A 126 -4.23 6.71 -13.14
C PHE A 126 -3.23 5.54 -13.15
N MET A 127 -3.72 4.31 -13.01
CA MET A 127 -2.90 3.10 -13.04
C MET A 127 -2.20 2.92 -14.39
N LEU A 128 -2.95 2.94 -15.50
CA LEU A 128 -2.45 2.67 -16.85
C LEU A 128 -1.42 3.71 -17.32
N LYS A 129 -1.65 4.99 -17.02
CA LYS A 129 -0.67 6.05 -17.30
C LYS A 129 0.64 5.83 -16.53
N GLY A 130 0.56 5.32 -15.31
CA GLY A 130 1.75 4.90 -14.55
C GLY A 130 2.44 3.67 -15.15
N LEU A 131 1.68 2.64 -15.54
CA LEU A 131 2.24 1.44 -16.17
C LEU A 131 2.91 1.73 -17.52
N ARG A 132 2.40 2.66 -18.31
CA ARG A 132 3.06 3.15 -19.53
C ARG A 132 4.48 3.64 -19.24
N GLN A 133 4.66 4.41 -18.16
CA GLN A 133 5.99 4.85 -17.73
C GLN A 133 6.86 3.66 -17.31
N VAL A 134 6.31 2.73 -16.52
CA VAL A 134 7.02 1.54 -16.03
C VAL A 134 7.52 0.68 -17.19
N GLN A 135 6.72 0.46 -18.24
CA GLN A 135 7.13 -0.30 -19.42
C GLN A 135 8.37 0.33 -20.06
N VAL A 136 8.29 1.63 -20.38
CA VAL A 136 9.41 2.37 -21.01
C VAL A 136 10.67 2.29 -20.15
N ASP A 137 10.54 2.57 -18.85
CA ASP A 137 11.68 2.57 -17.93
C ASP A 137 12.34 1.18 -17.81
N ILE A 138 11.55 0.10 -17.71
CA ILE A 138 12.07 -1.27 -17.59
C ILE A 138 12.75 -1.71 -18.88
N GLU A 139 12.16 -1.42 -20.04
CA GLU A 139 12.73 -1.81 -21.33
C GLU A 139 13.99 -1.02 -21.68
N GLU A 140 13.98 0.31 -21.49
CA GLU A 140 15.12 1.17 -21.85
C GLU A 140 16.27 1.07 -20.85
N LYS A 141 15.98 1.08 -19.54
CA LYS A 141 17.03 1.15 -18.50
C LYS A 141 17.51 -0.23 -18.07
N LEU A 142 16.62 -1.22 -18.02
CA LEU A 142 16.96 -2.57 -17.56
C LEU A 142 17.06 -3.60 -18.68
N GLN A 143 16.59 -3.28 -19.90
CA GLN A 143 16.57 -4.22 -21.02
C GLN A 143 15.81 -5.51 -20.68
N ILE A 144 14.71 -5.37 -19.94
CA ILE A 144 13.80 -6.44 -19.56
C ILE A 144 12.51 -6.23 -20.36
N PRO A 145 12.01 -7.23 -21.09
CA PRO A 145 10.76 -7.10 -21.82
C PRO A 145 9.56 -7.00 -20.85
N PHE A 146 8.57 -6.20 -21.23
CA PHE A 146 7.32 -6.06 -20.51
C PHE A 146 6.16 -6.62 -21.35
N PHE A 147 5.38 -7.54 -20.77
CA PHE A 147 4.23 -8.16 -21.40
C PHE A 147 2.94 -7.72 -20.71
N LEU A 148 1.99 -7.21 -21.50
CA LEU A 148 0.66 -6.84 -21.02
C LEU A 148 -0.38 -7.85 -21.52
N PHE A 149 -1.11 -8.45 -20.58
CA PHE A 149 -2.25 -9.31 -20.85
C PHE A 149 -3.55 -8.65 -20.41
N ARG A 150 -4.68 -9.06 -21.00
CA ARG A 150 -6.03 -8.58 -20.65
C ARG A 150 -6.94 -9.78 -20.35
N GLY A 151 -7.84 -9.61 -19.38
CA GLY A 151 -8.78 -10.66 -18.97
C GLY A 151 -8.32 -11.41 -17.72
N GLU A 152 -8.50 -12.72 -17.71
CA GLU A 152 -8.30 -13.55 -16.52
C GLU A 152 -6.83 -13.93 -16.30
N ALA A 153 -6.23 -13.45 -15.21
CA ALA A 153 -4.84 -13.76 -14.85
C ALA A 153 -4.63 -15.26 -14.62
N GLU A 154 -5.65 -15.97 -14.15
CA GLU A 154 -5.65 -17.41 -13.92
C GLU A 154 -5.50 -18.23 -15.22
N GLU A 155 -5.73 -17.62 -16.38
CA GLU A 155 -5.55 -18.24 -17.70
C GLU A 155 -4.29 -17.72 -18.37
N ASN A 156 -4.12 -16.39 -18.41
CA ASN A 156 -3.03 -15.74 -19.12
C ASN A 156 -1.66 -16.02 -18.49
N VAL A 157 -1.53 -16.01 -17.16
CA VAL A 157 -0.24 -16.21 -16.50
C VAL A 157 0.27 -17.64 -16.70
N PRO A 158 -0.50 -18.72 -16.42
CA PRO A 158 -0.03 -20.07 -16.68
C PRO A 158 0.31 -20.32 -18.15
N LYS A 159 -0.54 -19.83 -19.07
CA LYS A 159 -0.31 -19.96 -20.52
C LYS A 159 1.00 -19.31 -20.94
N PHE A 160 1.25 -18.07 -20.50
CA PHE A 160 2.50 -17.38 -20.82
C PHE A 160 3.74 -18.10 -20.26
N LEU A 161 3.66 -18.64 -19.05
CA LEU A 161 4.76 -19.41 -18.45
C LEU A 161 5.08 -20.67 -19.26
N GLU A 162 4.07 -21.36 -19.79
CA GLU A 162 4.24 -22.51 -20.67
C GLU A 162 4.86 -22.10 -22.02
N GLU A 163 4.32 -21.06 -22.66
CA GLU A 163 4.79 -20.56 -23.96
C GLU A 163 6.27 -20.14 -23.94
N CYS A 164 6.72 -19.48 -22.88
CA CYS A 164 8.12 -19.07 -22.76
C CYS A 164 9.03 -20.10 -22.05
N GLY A 165 8.48 -21.24 -21.63
CA GLY A 165 9.22 -22.28 -20.91
C GLY A 165 9.83 -21.77 -19.60
N ALA A 166 9.09 -20.96 -18.84
CA ALA A 166 9.57 -20.36 -17.60
C ALA A 166 9.93 -21.42 -16.56
N SER A 167 11.01 -21.19 -15.80
CA SER A 167 11.42 -22.06 -14.68
C SER A 167 10.99 -21.54 -13.31
N LEU A 168 10.77 -20.22 -13.21
CA LEU A 168 10.42 -19.55 -11.98
C LEU A 168 9.45 -18.40 -12.25
N LEU A 169 8.32 -18.43 -11.56
CA LEU A 169 7.41 -17.29 -11.41
C LEU A 169 7.72 -16.57 -10.10
N VAL A 170 7.92 -15.25 -10.16
CA VAL A 170 7.96 -14.35 -9.01
C VAL A 170 6.71 -13.47 -9.05
N THR A 171 6.05 -13.23 -7.91
CA THR A 171 4.92 -12.28 -7.82
C THR A 171 5.03 -11.43 -6.55
N ASP A 172 4.47 -10.22 -6.57
CA ASP A 172 4.41 -9.34 -5.40
C ASP A 172 3.27 -9.74 -4.44
N PHE A 173 3.31 -9.28 -3.18
CA PHE A 173 2.35 -9.67 -2.13
C PHE A 173 1.12 -8.75 -2.08
N SER A 174 -0.07 -9.36 -1.92
CA SER A 174 -1.30 -8.63 -1.57
C SER A 174 -2.15 -9.46 -0.60
N PRO A 175 -2.67 -8.87 0.50
CA PRO A 175 -3.51 -9.57 1.45
C PRO A 175 -4.96 -9.74 0.98
N LEU A 176 -5.37 -9.06 -0.11
CA LEU A 176 -6.76 -9.05 -0.58
C LEU A 176 -7.22 -10.45 -1.00
N ARG A 177 -8.41 -10.82 -0.54
CA ARG A 177 -9.01 -12.16 -0.72
C ARG A 177 -9.09 -12.56 -2.19
N GLU A 178 -9.49 -11.64 -3.06
CA GLU A 178 -9.66 -11.85 -4.50
C GLU A 178 -8.32 -12.17 -5.18
N ILE A 179 -7.25 -11.49 -4.78
CA ILE A 179 -5.91 -11.70 -5.34
C ILE A 179 -5.25 -12.97 -4.81
N ARG A 180 -5.49 -13.30 -3.54
CA ARG A 180 -5.04 -14.56 -2.95
C ARG A 180 -5.70 -15.76 -3.64
N LYS A 181 -7.01 -15.70 -3.88
CA LYS A 181 -7.73 -16.73 -4.66
C LYS A 181 -7.15 -16.87 -6.08
N CYS A 182 -6.94 -15.76 -6.77
CA CYS A 182 -6.32 -15.77 -8.10
C CYS A 182 -4.95 -16.47 -8.11
N LYS A 183 -4.09 -16.18 -7.12
CA LYS A 183 -2.81 -16.87 -6.94
C LYS A 183 -2.96 -18.36 -6.67
N GLU A 184 -3.93 -18.74 -5.83
CA GLU A 184 -4.26 -20.15 -5.54
C GLU A 184 -4.69 -20.91 -6.80
N GLU A 185 -5.46 -20.28 -7.69
CA GLU A 185 -5.84 -20.88 -8.98
C GLU A 185 -4.66 -20.96 -9.96
N ILE A 186 -3.82 -19.94 -10.04
CA ILE A 186 -2.58 -19.98 -10.83
C ILE A 186 -1.66 -21.11 -10.35
N LEU A 187 -1.48 -21.27 -9.03
CA LEU A 187 -0.66 -22.34 -8.45
C LEU A 187 -1.10 -23.75 -8.89
N LYS A 188 -2.41 -23.96 -9.06
CA LYS A 188 -2.99 -25.24 -9.51
C LYS A 188 -2.80 -25.48 -11.01
N ARG A 189 -2.82 -24.42 -11.82
CA ARG A 189 -2.76 -24.50 -13.29
C ARG A 189 -1.35 -24.48 -13.85
N VAL A 190 -0.40 -23.89 -13.14
CA VAL A 190 1.01 -23.87 -13.55
C VAL A 190 1.62 -25.27 -13.42
N SER A 191 2.37 -25.69 -14.44
CA SER A 191 3.12 -26.96 -14.47
C SER A 191 3.91 -27.21 -13.18
N ASP A 192 4.01 -28.47 -12.77
CA ASP A 192 4.80 -28.88 -11.60
C ASP A 192 6.30 -28.63 -11.76
N SER A 193 6.78 -28.37 -12.97
CA SER A 193 8.18 -28.02 -13.22
C SER A 193 8.55 -26.57 -12.83
N VAL A 194 7.57 -25.70 -12.64
CA VAL A 194 7.80 -24.26 -12.37
C VAL A 194 7.79 -23.99 -10.87
N THR A 195 8.84 -23.34 -10.38
CA THR A 195 8.89 -22.84 -9.00
C THR A 195 8.12 -21.53 -8.90
N ILE A 196 7.44 -21.26 -7.78
CA ILE A 196 6.67 -20.03 -7.57
C ILE A 196 7.10 -19.36 -6.25
N HIS A 197 7.60 -18.13 -6.35
CA HIS A 197 7.96 -17.28 -5.22
C HIS A 197 7.00 -16.08 -5.12
N GLU A 198 6.57 -15.78 -3.91
CA GLU A 198 5.91 -14.53 -3.57
C GLU A 198 6.85 -13.65 -2.76
N VAL A 199 6.90 -12.35 -3.07
CA VAL A 199 7.78 -11.40 -2.40
C VAL A 199 6.96 -10.25 -1.82
N ASP A 200 7.14 -9.95 -0.53
CA ASP A 200 6.60 -8.72 0.05
C ASP A 200 7.46 -7.52 -0.35
N ALA A 201 7.04 -6.88 -1.45
CA ALA A 201 7.62 -5.66 -2.00
C ALA A 201 6.88 -4.38 -1.55
N HIS A 202 5.80 -4.53 -0.80
CA HIS A 202 4.94 -3.42 -0.41
C HIS A 202 5.21 -2.93 1.02
N ASN A 203 5.50 -3.86 1.93
CA ASN A 203 5.76 -3.57 3.34
C ASN A 203 7.26 -3.39 3.61
N VAL A 204 7.60 -2.52 4.57
CA VAL A 204 8.99 -2.38 5.01
C VAL A 204 9.43 -3.69 5.65
N VAL A 205 8.67 -4.15 6.65
CA VAL A 205 8.83 -5.46 7.26
C VAL A 205 7.82 -6.41 6.61
N PRO A 206 8.24 -7.54 6.02
CA PRO A 206 7.32 -8.49 5.38
C PRO A 206 6.20 -8.91 6.34
N LEU A 207 4.98 -9.00 5.82
CA LEU A 207 3.78 -9.22 6.64
C LEU A 207 3.91 -10.42 7.58
N TRP A 208 4.37 -11.56 7.06
CA TRP A 208 4.56 -12.80 7.84
C TRP A 208 5.76 -12.76 8.79
N VAL A 209 6.70 -11.82 8.61
CA VAL A 209 7.79 -11.57 9.55
C VAL A 209 7.37 -10.57 10.65
N ALA A 210 6.51 -9.61 10.31
CA ALA A 210 6.04 -8.58 11.22
C ALA A 210 5.20 -9.18 12.37
N SER A 211 4.32 -10.13 12.06
CA SER A 211 3.55 -10.86 13.07
C SER A 211 3.01 -12.16 12.48
N GLU A 212 3.00 -13.24 13.27
CA GLU A 212 2.42 -14.54 12.90
C GLU A 212 0.90 -14.60 13.10
N LYS A 213 0.28 -13.52 13.56
CA LYS A 213 -1.16 -13.45 13.88
C LYS A 213 -1.76 -12.07 13.65
N LEU A 214 -3.09 -12.03 13.65
CA LEU A 214 -3.89 -10.80 13.70
C LEU A 214 -3.53 -9.97 14.94
N GLU A 215 -3.15 -8.72 14.73
CA GLU A 215 -2.81 -7.78 15.79
C GLU A 215 -4.01 -6.90 16.16
N TYR A 216 -4.26 -6.77 17.46
CA TYR A 216 -5.42 -6.03 17.97
C TYR A 216 -5.34 -4.52 17.70
N SER A 217 -4.13 -3.95 17.73
CA SER A 217 -3.97 -2.50 17.64
C SER A 217 -2.58 -2.11 17.13
N ALA A 218 -2.45 -0.83 16.75
CA ALA A 218 -1.16 -0.23 16.43
C ALA A 218 -0.14 -0.40 17.57
N ARG A 219 -0.59 -0.38 18.84
CA ARG A 219 0.32 -0.57 19.99
C ARG A 219 1.02 -1.93 19.97
N THR A 220 0.30 -2.99 19.63
CA THR A 220 0.81 -4.36 19.72
C THR A 220 1.72 -4.67 18.53
N ILE A 221 1.32 -4.31 17.31
CA ILE A 221 2.14 -4.52 16.11
C ILE A 221 3.38 -3.61 16.06
N ARG A 222 3.29 -2.36 16.57
CA ARG A 222 4.42 -1.40 16.55
C ARG A 222 5.67 -2.01 17.16
N THR A 223 5.55 -2.64 18.32
CA THR A 223 6.70 -3.22 19.02
C THR A 223 7.35 -4.33 18.19
N LYS A 224 6.57 -5.12 17.46
CA LYS A 224 7.08 -6.20 16.60
C LYS A 224 7.79 -5.65 15.37
N ILE A 225 7.15 -4.74 14.64
CA ILE A 225 7.76 -4.04 13.49
C ILE A 225 9.05 -3.35 13.91
N THR A 226 9.03 -2.57 15.00
CA THR A 226 10.21 -1.81 15.47
C THR A 226 11.43 -2.68 15.71
N LYS A 227 11.23 -3.90 16.26
CA LYS A 227 12.32 -4.85 16.50
C LYS A 227 12.96 -5.36 15.21
N ARG A 228 12.21 -5.38 14.11
CA ARG A 228 12.64 -5.87 12.79
C ARG A 228 13.17 -4.76 11.89
N LEU A 229 12.82 -3.49 12.14
CA LEU A 229 13.25 -2.37 11.30
C LEU A 229 14.77 -2.28 11.05
N PRO A 230 15.67 -2.54 12.02
CA PRO A 230 17.11 -2.55 11.73
C PRO A 230 17.55 -3.53 10.64
N GLU A 231 16.82 -4.62 10.44
CA GLU A 231 17.10 -5.66 9.45
C GLU A 231 16.43 -5.36 8.09
N TYR A 232 15.29 -4.67 8.11
CA TYR A 232 14.42 -4.52 6.93
C TYR A 232 14.34 -3.10 6.37
N LEU A 233 14.54 -2.05 7.18
CA LEU A 233 14.63 -0.67 6.70
C LEU A 233 16.05 -0.35 6.23
N ILE A 234 16.47 -1.05 5.19
CA ILE A 234 17.77 -0.87 4.52
C ILE A 234 17.57 -0.14 3.19
N ASP A 235 18.65 0.36 2.58
CA ASP A 235 18.57 0.87 1.22
C ASP A 235 18.40 -0.27 0.20
N PHE A 236 17.91 0.09 -0.98
CA PHE A 236 17.73 -0.84 -2.08
C PHE A 236 19.03 -0.98 -2.88
N PRO A 237 19.39 -2.18 -3.37
CA PRO A 237 20.47 -2.33 -4.32
C PRO A 237 20.14 -1.62 -5.64
N VAL A 238 21.17 -1.10 -6.30
CA VAL A 238 21.05 -0.62 -7.68
C VAL A 238 20.78 -1.82 -8.58
N LEU A 239 19.64 -1.82 -9.25
CA LEU A 239 19.27 -2.87 -10.19
C LEU A 239 19.97 -2.63 -11.53
N LEU A 240 20.79 -3.58 -11.95
CA LEU A 240 21.49 -3.57 -13.24
C LEU A 240 20.74 -4.43 -14.26
N PRO A 241 20.93 -4.19 -15.58
CA PRO A 241 20.38 -5.07 -16.61
C PRO A 241 20.75 -6.54 -16.38
N PRO A 242 19.84 -7.49 -16.66
CA PRO A 242 20.14 -8.92 -16.53
C PRO A 242 21.30 -9.35 -17.43
N LYS A 243 22.05 -10.35 -16.94
CA LYS A 243 23.20 -10.93 -17.66
C LYS A 243 22.78 -11.61 -18.96
N ALA A 244 21.76 -12.47 -18.88
CA ALA A 244 21.19 -13.15 -20.03
C ALA A 244 20.09 -12.27 -20.64
N LYS A 245 20.18 -12.03 -21.95
CA LYS A 245 19.20 -11.21 -22.67
C LYS A 245 18.00 -12.05 -23.09
N TRP A 246 16.83 -11.44 -23.02
CA TRP A 246 15.64 -12.01 -23.63
C TRP A 246 15.77 -11.88 -25.14
N VAL A 247 15.81 -13.00 -25.85
CA VAL A 247 15.78 -12.99 -27.32
C VAL A 247 14.32 -12.82 -27.73
N ALA A 248 13.96 -11.63 -28.20
CA ALA A 248 12.60 -11.35 -28.63
C ALA A 248 12.18 -12.29 -29.78
N ALA A 249 11.00 -12.88 -29.69
CA ALA A 249 10.32 -13.41 -30.86
C ALA A 249 9.97 -12.22 -31.78
N LYS A 250 9.96 -12.44 -33.11
CA LYS A 250 9.70 -11.40 -34.12
C LYS A 250 8.34 -10.69 -33.97
N ASP A 251 7.44 -11.20 -33.12
CA ASP A 251 6.06 -10.77 -32.96
C ASP A 251 5.73 -10.14 -31.59
N GLN A 252 6.69 -9.52 -30.89
CA GLN A 252 6.34 -8.64 -29.77
C GLN A 252 5.60 -7.40 -30.28
N THR A 253 4.27 -7.47 -30.31
CA THR A 253 3.42 -6.32 -30.62
C THR A 253 3.58 -5.26 -29.53
N ALA A 254 3.98 -4.05 -29.93
CA ALA A 254 4.02 -2.91 -29.03
C ALA A 254 2.65 -2.69 -28.37
N VAL A 255 2.64 -2.37 -27.07
CA VAL A 255 1.41 -2.10 -26.34
C VAL A 255 0.81 -0.78 -26.82
N ASP A 256 -0.42 -0.83 -27.35
CA ASP A 256 -1.20 0.36 -27.71
C ASP A 256 -1.86 0.98 -26.47
N TRP A 257 -1.05 1.71 -25.69
CA TRP A 257 -1.50 2.36 -24.46
C TRP A 257 -2.61 3.38 -24.69
N ASP A 258 -2.54 4.13 -25.78
CA ASP A 258 -3.49 5.21 -26.04
C ASP A 258 -4.89 4.63 -26.25
N ASN A 259 -5.02 3.54 -27.03
CA ASN A 259 -6.30 2.86 -27.20
C ASN A 259 -6.81 2.21 -25.91
N ILE A 260 -5.96 1.51 -25.16
CA ILE A 260 -6.35 0.86 -23.88
C ILE A 260 -6.84 1.89 -22.86
N ILE A 261 -6.11 3.01 -22.73
CA ILE A 261 -6.50 4.11 -21.84
C ILE A 261 -7.83 4.69 -22.30
N LEU A 262 -7.99 5.03 -23.58
CA LEU A 262 -9.24 5.58 -24.12
C LEU A 262 -10.44 4.67 -23.86
N GLU A 263 -10.29 3.36 -24.07
CA GLU A 263 -11.35 2.38 -23.83
C GLU A 263 -11.82 2.39 -22.37
N VAL A 264 -10.87 2.36 -21.43
CA VAL A 264 -11.14 2.36 -19.99
C VAL A 264 -11.78 3.67 -19.53
N LEU A 265 -11.28 4.80 -20.03
CA LEU A 265 -11.83 6.11 -19.70
C LEU A 265 -13.28 6.23 -20.18
N ARG A 266 -13.58 5.70 -21.37
CA ARG A 266 -14.95 5.68 -21.91
C ARG A 266 -15.87 4.78 -21.08
N LYS A 267 -15.41 3.59 -20.69
CA LYS A 267 -16.21 2.61 -19.92
C LYS A 267 -16.50 3.05 -18.48
N GLY A 268 -15.62 3.86 -17.88
CA GLY A 268 -15.72 4.29 -16.48
C GLY A 268 -15.99 5.78 -16.27
N ALA A 269 -16.56 6.46 -17.27
CA ALA A 269 -16.73 7.92 -17.32
C ALA A 269 -17.58 8.50 -16.17
N GLU A 270 -18.38 7.68 -15.48
CA GLU A 270 -19.18 8.07 -14.32
C GLU A 270 -18.35 8.52 -13.11
N VAL A 271 -17.08 8.08 -13.03
CA VAL A 271 -16.11 8.58 -12.05
C VAL A 271 -14.86 9.05 -12.80
N PRO A 272 -14.81 10.34 -13.19
CA PRO A 272 -13.76 10.87 -14.07
C PRO A 272 -12.41 10.94 -13.36
N GLU A 273 -11.35 11.03 -14.17
CA GLU A 273 -9.98 11.20 -13.70
C GLU A 273 -9.79 12.39 -12.76
N ILE A 274 -8.71 12.33 -11.99
CA ILE A 274 -8.28 13.41 -11.12
C ILE A 274 -7.25 14.28 -11.85
N GLU A 275 -7.31 15.58 -11.62
CA GLU A 275 -6.38 16.55 -12.24
C GLU A 275 -5.26 16.99 -11.28
N TRP A 276 -5.44 16.78 -9.98
CA TRP A 276 -4.51 17.25 -8.94
C TRP A 276 -3.35 16.28 -8.66
N CYS A 277 -3.36 15.09 -9.25
CA CYS A 277 -2.39 14.02 -9.02
C CYS A 277 -1.95 13.43 -10.36
N ILE A 278 -0.69 13.67 -10.74
CA ILE A 278 -0.10 13.07 -11.94
C ILE A 278 0.38 11.66 -11.58
N PRO A 279 0.00 10.59 -12.30
CA PRO A 279 0.46 9.23 -12.03
C PRO A 279 1.92 9.00 -12.43
N GLY A 280 2.49 7.91 -11.93
CA GLY A 280 3.82 7.41 -12.32
C GLY A 280 4.88 7.62 -11.24
N GLU A 281 6.00 6.91 -11.38
CA GLU A 281 7.05 6.88 -10.37
C GLU A 281 7.72 8.25 -10.19
N ASP A 282 7.96 8.97 -11.30
CA ASP A 282 8.62 10.28 -11.24
C ASP A 282 7.73 11.34 -10.56
N ALA A 283 6.43 11.33 -10.88
CA ALA A 283 5.47 12.20 -10.22
C ALA A 283 5.35 11.88 -8.72
N ALA A 284 5.35 10.61 -8.35
CA ALA A 284 5.35 10.19 -6.96
C ALA A 284 6.59 10.71 -6.20
N MET A 285 7.76 10.63 -6.84
CA MET A 285 9.02 11.11 -6.30
C MET A 285 9.05 12.64 -6.17
N GLU A 286 8.48 13.37 -7.12
CA GLU A 286 8.30 14.83 -7.04
C GLU A 286 7.33 15.21 -5.91
N VAL A 287 6.24 14.47 -5.69
CA VAL A 287 5.36 14.70 -4.54
C VAL A 287 6.08 14.44 -3.21
N LEU A 288 6.98 13.46 -3.14
CA LEU A 288 7.75 13.16 -1.93
C LEU A 288 8.86 14.20 -1.67
N MET A 289 9.73 14.45 -2.66
CA MET A 289 11.00 15.17 -2.52
C MET A 289 11.14 16.42 -3.40
N GLY A 290 10.11 16.79 -4.15
CA GLY A 290 10.13 17.91 -5.08
C GLY A 290 10.63 19.21 -4.48
N SER A 291 11.39 19.97 -5.28
CA SER A 291 12.04 21.20 -4.79
C SER A 291 11.05 22.34 -4.56
N LYS A 292 9.89 22.32 -5.23
CA LYS A 292 8.87 23.38 -5.17
C LYS A 292 7.81 23.13 -4.10
N ASP A 293 7.22 21.94 -4.08
CA ASP A 293 6.11 21.59 -3.17
C ASP A 293 6.20 20.15 -2.59
N GLY A 294 7.40 19.56 -2.61
CA GLY A 294 7.63 18.22 -2.09
C GLY A 294 7.28 18.10 -0.61
N PHE A 295 6.72 16.95 -0.22
CA PHE A 295 6.27 16.70 1.14
C PHE A 295 7.42 16.84 2.14
N LEU A 296 8.51 16.07 1.95
CA LEU A 296 9.64 16.04 2.88
C LEU A 296 10.51 17.29 2.82
N THR A 297 10.49 18.01 1.70
CA THR A 297 11.33 19.20 1.48
C THR A 297 10.66 20.49 1.98
N LYS A 298 9.34 20.64 1.77
CA LYS A 298 8.61 21.90 2.02
C LYS A 298 7.48 21.79 3.05
N ARG A 299 6.73 20.68 3.07
CA ARG A 299 5.46 20.60 3.81
C ARG A 299 5.54 19.82 5.13
N LEU A 300 6.57 19.00 5.32
CA LEU A 300 6.73 18.08 6.47
C LEU A 300 6.60 18.76 7.84
N LYS A 301 7.09 19.99 7.99
CA LYS A 301 6.97 20.75 9.24
C LYS A 301 5.51 20.90 9.70
N LEU A 302 4.58 20.98 8.76
CA LEU A 302 3.14 21.13 9.02
C LEU A 302 2.47 19.82 9.46
N TYR A 303 3.06 18.66 9.16
CA TYR A 303 2.38 17.38 9.28
C TYR A 303 1.89 17.09 10.71
N SER A 304 2.73 17.29 11.72
CA SER A 304 2.36 16.98 13.11
C SER A 304 1.19 17.83 13.63
N SER A 305 1.11 19.11 13.26
CA SER A 305 0.05 20.02 13.70
C SER A 305 -1.20 19.98 12.84
N ASP A 306 -1.05 19.74 11.52
CA ASP A 306 -2.10 20.00 10.56
C ASP A 306 -2.74 18.73 9.96
N ARG A 307 -2.16 17.54 10.14
CA ARG A 307 -2.70 16.28 9.56
C ARG A 307 -4.14 15.94 9.95
N ASN A 308 -4.64 16.49 11.07
CA ASN A 308 -6.00 16.27 11.55
C ASN A 308 -6.95 17.43 11.17
N ASN A 309 -6.47 18.43 10.42
CA ASN A 309 -7.27 19.58 10.02
C ASN A 309 -7.57 19.54 8.51
N PRO A 310 -8.81 19.20 8.10
CA PRO A 310 -9.17 19.11 6.68
C PRO A 310 -9.12 20.47 5.95
N LEU A 311 -9.16 21.59 6.68
CA LEU A 311 -8.99 22.94 6.10
C LEU A 311 -7.53 23.25 5.75
N LYS A 312 -6.59 22.38 6.13
CA LYS A 312 -5.16 22.51 5.83
C LYS A 312 -4.67 21.33 4.99
N PRO A 313 -5.13 21.19 3.73
CA PRO A 313 -4.84 20.02 2.90
C PRO A 313 -3.34 19.80 2.67
N LYS A 314 -2.54 20.87 2.67
CA LYS A 314 -1.07 20.81 2.54
C LYS A 314 -0.36 20.11 3.72
N GLY A 315 -1.07 19.91 4.84
CA GLY A 315 -0.57 19.18 6.00
C GLY A 315 -0.40 17.68 5.77
N LEU A 316 -1.04 17.09 4.75
CA LEU A 316 -0.91 15.66 4.42
C LEU A 316 0.12 15.41 3.31
N SER A 317 0.67 14.20 3.22
CA SER A 317 1.71 13.91 2.21
C SER A 317 1.22 13.95 0.76
N GLY A 318 -0.03 13.53 0.52
CA GLY A 318 -0.57 13.32 -0.83
C GLY A 318 -0.08 12.02 -1.49
N LEU A 319 0.58 11.13 -0.74
CA LEU A 319 1.24 9.95 -1.30
C LEU A 319 0.33 8.73 -1.48
N SER A 320 -0.88 8.72 -0.92
CA SER A 320 -1.73 7.53 -0.92
C SER A 320 -2.11 6.99 -2.30
N PRO A 321 -2.35 7.80 -3.36
CA PRO A 321 -2.60 7.24 -4.70
C PRO A 321 -1.40 6.46 -5.23
N TYR A 322 -0.20 6.99 -5.04
CA TYR A 322 1.05 6.36 -5.48
C TYR A 322 1.38 5.11 -4.67
N LEU A 323 1.21 5.16 -3.34
CA LEU A 323 1.42 4.02 -2.47
C LEU A 323 0.41 2.91 -2.78
N HIS A 324 -0.84 3.24 -3.10
CA HIS A 324 -1.87 2.25 -3.44
C HIS A 324 -1.51 1.41 -4.66
N PHE A 325 -1.09 2.06 -5.76
CA PHE A 325 -0.66 1.38 -6.98
C PHE A 325 0.81 0.93 -6.93
N GLY A 326 1.50 1.17 -5.81
CA GLY A 326 2.91 0.86 -5.69
C GLY A 326 3.80 1.61 -6.69
N GLN A 327 3.41 2.81 -7.12
CA GLN A 327 4.22 3.72 -7.95
C GLN A 327 5.36 4.38 -7.14
N ILE A 328 5.32 4.26 -5.82
CA ILE A 328 6.45 4.59 -4.93
C ILE A 328 6.52 3.59 -3.78
N SER A 329 7.74 3.23 -3.39
CA SER A 329 7.97 2.35 -2.25
C SER A 329 7.74 3.09 -0.92
N ALA A 330 6.93 2.51 -0.03
CA ALA A 330 6.81 3.01 1.34
C ALA A 330 8.15 2.98 2.09
N GLN A 331 9.00 2.00 1.78
CA GLN A 331 10.35 1.92 2.34
C GLN A 331 11.23 3.08 1.85
N ARG A 332 11.16 3.45 0.56
CA ARG A 332 11.82 4.65 0.04
C ARG A 332 11.35 5.91 0.77
N CYS A 333 10.04 6.08 0.90
CA CYS A 333 9.46 7.19 1.67
C CYS A 333 9.99 7.26 3.11
N ALA A 334 10.13 6.10 3.78
CA ALA A 334 10.66 6.02 5.13
C ALA A 334 12.16 6.36 5.22
N LEU A 335 12.97 5.88 4.27
CA LEU A 335 14.39 6.19 4.17
C LEU A 335 14.63 7.70 3.95
N GLU A 336 13.90 8.32 3.01
CA GLU A 336 14.02 9.75 2.76
C GLU A 336 13.54 10.59 3.95
N ALA A 337 12.45 10.18 4.62
CA ALA A 337 11.98 10.84 5.84
C ALA A 337 13.03 10.77 6.97
N HIS A 338 13.76 9.66 7.07
CA HIS A 338 14.84 9.51 8.03
C HIS A 338 15.98 10.50 7.79
N LYS A 339 16.39 10.70 6.53
CA LYS A 339 17.45 11.65 6.16
C LYS A 339 17.14 13.09 6.62
N VAL A 340 15.87 13.48 6.63
CA VAL A 340 15.43 14.82 7.06
C VAL A 340 14.97 14.89 8.52
N LYS A 341 15.12 13.80 9.30
CA LYS A 341 14.55 13.68 10.65
C LYS A 341 14.93 14.83 11.58
N LEU A 342 16.19 15.25 11.55
CA LEU A 342 16.71 16.32 12.41
C LEU A 342 16.02 17.67 12.16
N ARG A 343 15.46 17.90 10.97
CA ARG A 343 14.77 19.16 10.63
C ARG A 343 13.40 19.27 11.28
N SER A 344 12.69 18.15 11.44
CA SER A 344 11.30 18.11 11.93
C SER A 344 11.00 16.80 12.69
N PRO A 345 11.64 16.51 13.84
CA PRO A 345 11.60 15.18 14.46
C PRO A 345 10.18 14.68 14.77
N GLN A 346 9.33 15.56 15.32
CA GLN A 346 7.95 15.21 15.69
C GLN A 346 7.09 14.89 14.46
N SER A 347 7.22 15.67 13.39
CA SER A 347 6.51 15.41 12.13
C SER A 347 6.99 14.13 11.44
N VAL A 348 8.28 13.83 11.51
CA VAL A 348 8.86 12.61 10.95
C VAL A 348 8.38 11.39 11.73
N ASP A 349 8.43 11.43 13.06
CA ASP A 349 7.94 10.33 13.90
C ASP A 349 6.45 10.08 13.68
N ALA A 350 5.64 11.13 13.58
CA ALA A 350 4.21 11.02 13.26
C ALA A 350 3.98 10.45 11.86
N PHE A 351 4.75 10.89 10.86
CA PHE A 351 4.61 10.40 9.48
C PHE A 351 5.00 8.92 9.37
N LEU A 352 6.09 8.50 10.01
CA LEU A 352 6.56 7.11 10.00
C LEU A 352 5.59 6.17 10.75
N GLU A 353 4.92 6.65 11.80
CA GLU A 353 3.85 5.89 12.46
C GLU A 353 2.69 5.60 11.50
N GLU A 354 2.23 6.58 10.73
CA GLU A 354 1.14 6.38 9.76
C GLU A 354 1.62 5.55 8.54
N LEU A 355 2.81 5.85 8.00
CA LEU A 355 3.37 5.20 6.81
C LEU A 355 3.73 3.73 7.02
N ILE A 356 4.27 3.38 8.19
CA ILE A 356 4.75 2.03 8.48
C ILE A 356 3.74 1.31 9.38
N VAL A 357 3.55 1.79 10.62
CA VAL A 357 2.79 1.04 11.62
C VAL A 357 1.31 0.91 11.25
N ARG A 358 0.67 2.01 10.84
CA ARG A 358 -0.77 2.00 10.51
C ARG A 358 -1.05 1.28 9.20
N ARG A 359 -0.24 1.55 8.18
CA ARG A 359 -0.37 0.91 6.86
C ARG A 359 -0.12 -0.60 6.94
N GLU A 360 0.97 -1.04 7.58
CA GLU A 360 1.29 -2.47 7.69
C GLU A 360 0.34 -3.21 8.65
N LEU A 361 -0.28 -2.51 9.61
CA LEU A 361 -1.38 -3.05 10.40
C LEU A 361 -2.63 -3.35 9.54
N ALA A 362 -2.92 -2.52 8.54
CA ALA A 362 -4.04 -2.78 7.63
C ALA A 362 -3.78 -4.04 6.79
N ASP A 363 -2.56 -4.22 6.28
CA ASP A 363 -2.16 -5.45 5.61
C ASP A 363 -2.26 -6.67 6.55
N ASN A 364 -1.78 -6.54 7.79
CA ASN A 364 -1.94 -7.58 8.83
C ASN A 364 -3.41 -7.94 9.06
N TYR A 365 -4.28 -6.94 9.15
CA TYR A 365 -5.71 -7.14 9.34
C TYR A 365 -6.32 -7.90 8.15
N CYS A 366 -6.14 -7.42 6.92
CA CYS A 366 -6.70 -8.05 5.74
C CYS A 366 -6.17 -9.48 5.51
N TYR A 367 -4.92 -9.75 5.89
CA TYR A 367 -4.35 -11.09 5.71
C TYR A 367 -4.90 -12.11 6.72
N TYR A 368 -4.99 -11.74 8.00
CA TYR A 368 -5.36 -12.65 9.09
C TYR A 368 -6.86 -12.66 9.42
N GLN A 369 -7.64 -11.69 8.93
CA GLN A 369 -9.09 -11.63 9.10
C GLN A 369 -9.80 -11.89 7.77
N PRO A 370 -10.28 -13.12 7.47
CA PRO A 370 -10.96 -13.45 6.21
C PRO A 370 -12.22 -12.62 5.92
N HIS A 371 -12.83 -12.07 6.97
CA HIS A 371 -14.03 -11.25 6.93
C HIS A 371 -13.73 -9.75 7.09
N TYR A 372 -12.57 -9.28 6.60
CA TYR A 372 -12.06 -7.91 6.80
C TYR A 372 -13.01 -6.81 6.30
N ASP A 373 -13.93 -7.15 5.40
CA ASP A 373 -14.91 -6.29 4.76
C ASP A 373 -16.34 -6.44 5.32
N SER A 374 -16.51 -7.05 6.50
CA SER A 374 -17.82 -7.24 7.13
C SER A 374 -17.79 -7.08 8.65
N LEU A 375 -18.97 -6.92 9.27
CA LEU A 375 -19.10 -6.85 10.73
C LEU A 375 -18.53 -8.10 11.43
N ALA A 376 -18.55 -9.27 10.78
CA ALA A 376 -17.99 -10.50 11.33
C ALA A 376 -16.48 -10.39 11.59
N GLY A 377 -15.78 -9.52 10.87
CA GLY A 377 -14.35 -9.29 11.06
C GLY A 377 -13.99 -8.43 12.27
N ALA A 378 -14.97 -7.70 12.84
CA ALA A 378 -14.76 -6.83 13.98
C ALA A 378 -14.51 -7.60 15.28
N TRP A 379 -13.79 -6.96 16.20
CA TRP A 379 -13.56 -7.51 17.54
C TRP A 379 -14.88 -7.77 18.28
N GLU A 380 -14.89 -8.82 19.10
CA GLU A 380 -16.11 -9.32 19.75
C GLU A 380 -16.84 -8.25 20.56
N TRP A 381 -16.11 -7.43 21.32
CA TRP A 381 -16.73 -6.34 22.09
C TRP A 381 -17.47 -5.33 21.20
N ALA A 382 -16.92 -5.04 20.02
CA ALA A 382 -17.52 -4.11 19.06
C ALA A 382 -18.77 -4.72 18.41
N ARG A 383 -18.74 -6.03 18.09
CA ARG A 383 -19.91 -6.77 17.60
C ARG A 383 -21.02 -6.81 18.65
N LYS A 384 -20.68 -7.09 19.92
CA LYS A 384 -21.64 -7.12 21.03
C LYS A 384 -22.30 -5.76 21.25
N THR A 385 -21.51 -4.69 21.38
CA THR A 385 -22.10 -3.36 21.59
C THR A 385 -22.97 -2.92 20.40
N LEU A 386 -22.57 -3.20 19.16
CA LEU A 386 -23.42 -2.92 17.99
C LEU A 386 -24.72 -3.74 18.00
N GLN A 387 -24.68 -4.97 18.50
CA GLN A 387 -25.86 -5.84 18.65
C GLN A 387 -26.79 -5.33 19.77
N ASP A 388 -26.25 -4.89 20.90
CA ASP A 388 -27.02 -4.34 22.03
C ASP A 388 -27.81 -3.09 21.59
N HIS A 389 -27.22 -2.28 20.71
CA HIS A 389 -27.83 -1.07 20.14
C HIS A 389 -28.53 -1.31 18.79
N ALA A 390 -28.76 -2.57 18.39
CA ALA A 390 -29.34 -2.89 17.09
C ALA A 390 -30.78 -2.42 16.94
N THR A 391 -31.55 -2.34 18.03
CA THR A 391 -32.96 -1.91 18.04
C THR A 391 -33.16 -0.42 18.29
N ASP A 392 -32.09 0.33 18.55
CA ASP A 392 -32.18 1.77 18.79
C ASP A 392 -32.75 2.47 17.55
N LYS A 393 -33.73 3.36 17.76
CA LYS A 393 -34.26 4.17 16.66
C LYS A 393 -33.16 5.12 16.19
N ARG A 394 -32.72 4.98 14.93
CA ARG A 394 -31.76 5.91 14.32
C ARG A 394 -32.46 7.24 14.09
N GLU A 395 -31.76 8.35 14.37
CA GLU A 395 -32.25 9.70 14.08
C GLU A 395 -32.53 9.89 12.58
N HIS A 396 -31.69 9.28 11.73
CA HIS A 396 -31.82 9.30 10.28
C HIS A 396 -31.53 7.91 9.69
N VAL A 397 -32.26 7.56 8.62
CA VAL A 397 -32.01 6.35 7.82
C VAL A 397 -31.92 6.78 6.37
N TYR A 398 -30.75 6.57 5.76
CA TYR A 398 -30.47 6.91 4.37
C TYR A 398 -30.34 5.64 3.53
N SER A 399 -30.86 5.66 2.31
CA SER A 399 -30.52 4.65 1.32
C SER A 399 -29.11 4.89 0.78
N PHE A 400 -28.50 3.86 0.19
CA PHE A 400 -27.20 4.00 -0.48
C PHE A 400 -27.22 5.10 -1.56
N GLY A 401 -28.30 5.19 -2.34
CA GLY A 401 -28.47 6.24 -3.35
C GLY A 401 -28.55 7.65 -2.76
N MET A 402 -29.13 7.83 -1.57
CA MET A 402 -29.15 9.12 -0.87
C MET A 402 -27.75 9.52 -0.39
N LEU A 403 -26.97 8.57 0.14
CA LEU A 403 -25.59 8.81 0.56
C LEU A 403 -24.68 9.14 -0.63
N LEU A 404 -24.82 8.39 -1.74
CA LEU A 404 -24.01 8.58 -2.94
C LEU A 404 -24.30 9.91 -3.63
N ASN A 405 -25.59 10.27 -3.73
CA ASN A 405 -26.05 11.50 -4.37
C ASN A 405 -26.26 12.62 -3.36
N TRP A 406 -25.61 12.58 -2.19
CA TRP A 406 -25.77 13.59 -1.14
C TRP A 406 -25.30 14.95 -1.68
N ARG A 407 -26.22 15.62 -2.36
CA ARG A 407 -26.17 17.04 -2.67
C ARG A 407 -26.63 17.76 -1.41
N TRP A 408 -26.02 18.91 -1.16
CA TRP A 408 -26.11 19.77 0.01
C TRP A 408 -27.52 20.21 0.49
N SER A 409 -28.63 19.65 -0.03
CA SER A 409 -30.01 20.02 0.32
C SER A 409 -30.43 19.67 1.75
N TYR A 410 -29.54 19.10 2.57
CA TYR A 410 -29.80 18.86 3.99
C TYR A 410 -29.43 20.06 4.89
N MET A 411 -28.63 21.04 4.42
CA MET A 411 -28.29 22.21 5.24
C MET A 411 -29.37 23.31 5.26
N GLU A 412 -30.29 23.35 4.31
CA GLU A 412 -31.43 24.30 4.37
C GLU A 412 -32.42 23.93 5.48
N ARG A 413 -32.59 22.64 5.81
CA ARG A 413 -33.53 22.22 6.88
C ARG A 413 -33.02 22.38 8.31
N CYS A 414 -31.72 22.61 8.50
CA CYS A 414 -31.12 22.81 9.83
C CYS A 414 -30.75 24.28 10.11
N MET A 415 -30.91 25.19 9.14
CA MET A 415 -30.78 26.63 9.38
C MET A 415 -32.14 27.34 9.57
N ASP A 416 -33.26 26.64 9.31
CA ASP A 416 -34.63 27.13 9.50
C ASP A 416 -35.36 26.58 10.74
N SER A 417 -34.63 25.96 11.69
CA SER A 417 -35.11 25.59 13.03
C SER A 417 -34.18 26.13 14.09
#